data_AF-A0A353FJ77-F1
#
_entry.id   AF-A0A353FJ77-F1
#
_cell.length_a   1.000
_cell.length_b   1.000
_cell.length_c   1.000
_cell.angle_alpha   90.00
_cell.angle_beta   90.00
_cell.angle_gamma   90.00
#
_symmetry.space_group_name_H-M   'P 1'
#
loop_
_entity.id
_entity.type
_entity.pdbx_description
1 polymer ?
#
loop_
_entity_poly.entity_id
_entity_poly.type
_entity_poly.pdbx_seq_one_letter_code
_entity_poly.pdbx_strand_id
1 'polypeptide(L)' 'MSLSREVAWDLLCEWTPSEALRRHGRSVEIAMRAAASRYGGEEDDPEVWGIAGLLHDADYDQWPNEHPSRIVAWLREREE' A
#
# COMPACT_ATOMS: atom_id res chain seq x y z
N MET A 1 -13.26 -6.86 8.09
CA MET A 1 -12.01 -7.00 8.86
C MET A 1 -10.97 -6.33 8.00
N SER A 2 -10.31 -5.27 8.47
CA SER A 2 -9.39 -4.51 7.64
C SER A 2 -8.16 -5.35 7.26
N LEU A 3 -7.59 -5.06 6.09
CA LEU A 3 -6.37 -5.66 5.60
C LEU A 3 -5.25 -5.49 6.64
N SER A 4 -4.53 -6.57 6.95
CA SER A 4 -3.37 -6.48 7.83
C SER A 4 -2.12 -6.04 7.07
N ARG A 5 -1.23 -5.32 7.74
CA ARG A 5 0.07 -4.90 7.20
C ARG A 5 0.93 -6.08 6.75
N GLU A 6 0.83 -7.22 7.41
CA GLU A 6 1.56 -8.44 7.05
C GLU A 6 1.11 -8.97 5.69
N VAL A 7 -0.21 -9.06 5.47
CA VAL A 7 -0.76 -9.47 4.16
C VAL A 7 -0.41 -8.46 3.07
N ALA A 8 -0.46 -7.15 3.37
CA ALA A 8 -0.03 -6.12 2.45
C ALA A 8 1.47 -6.22 2.10
N TRP A 9 2.32 -6.53 3.08
CA TRP A 9 3.75 -6.73 2.87
C TRP A 9 4.05 -7.96 2.01
N ASP A 10 3.34 -9.06 2.25
CA ASP A 10 3.50 -10.28 1.46
C ASP A 10 3.08 -10.05 0.00
N LEU A 11 1.96 -9.35 -0.23
CA LEU A 11 1.53 -8.95 -1.57
C LEU A 11 2.57 -8.06 -2.26
N LEU A 12 3.08 -7.04 -1.58
CA LEU A 12 4.13 -6.18 -2.15
C LEU A 12 5.38 -6.99 -2.52
N CYS A 13 5.78 -7.94 -1.67
CA CYS A 13 6.89 -8.83 -1.96
C CYS A 13 6.63 -9.72 -3.18
N GLU A 14 5.41 -10.22 -3.33
CA GLU A 14 4.99 -11.02 -4.48
C GLU A 14 4.98 -10.22 -5.79
N TRP A 15 4.41 -9.01 -5.76
CA TRP A 15 4.14 -8.23 -6.98
C TRP A 15 5.29 -7.31 -7.39
N THR A 16 6.18 -6.95 -6.46
CA THR A 16 7.31 -6.07 -6.71
C THR A 16 8.64 -6.81 -6.48
N PRO A 17 9.22 -7.52 -7.46
CA PRO A 17 10.51 -8.19 -7.32
C PRO A 17 11.69 -7.27 -6.97
N SER A 18 11.63 -6.00 -7.42
CA SER A 18 12.67 -5.01 -7.19
C SER A 18 12.79 -4.61 -5.72
N GLU A 19 13.94 -4.90 -5.11
CA GLU A 19 14.22 -4.52 -3.73
C GLU A 19 14.19 -2.99 -3.53
N ALA A 20 14.60 -2.22 -4.55
CA ALA A 20 14.56 -0.76 -4.51
C ALA A 20 13.12 -0.24 -4.43
N LEU A 21 12.20 -0.83 -5.19
CA LEU A 21 10.79 -0.47 -5.15
C LEU A 21 10.11 -0.94 -3.84
N ARG A 22 10.48 -2.11 -3.30
CA ARG A 22 10.03 -2.52 -1.94
C ARG A 22 10.51 -1.56 -0.84
N ARG A 23 11.73 -1.03 -0.96
CA ARG A 23 12.22 0.02 -0.04
C ARG A 23 11.42 1.32 -0.22
N HIS A 24 11.11 1.70 -1.46
CA HIS A 24 10.28 2.85 -1.76
C HIS A 24 8.89 2.72 -1.11
N GLY A 25 8.17 1.61 -1.31
CA GLY A 25 6.87 1.36 -0.68
C GLY A 25 6.91 1.48 0.85
N ARG A 26 7.94 0.93 1.51
CA ARG A 26 8.13 1.08 2.97
C ARG A 26 8.39 2.53 3.40
N SER A 27 9.15 3.29 2.63
CA SER A 27 9.36 4.72 2.92
C SER A 27 8.04 5.50 2.83
N VAL A 28 7.20 5.18 1.84
CA VAL A 28 5.88 5.81 1.68
C VAL A 28 4.91 5.36 2.78
N GLU A 29 4.93 4.10 3.20
CA GLU A 29 4.19 3.62 4.39
C GLU A 29 4.49 4.50 5.62
N ILE A 30 5.78 4.73 5.92
CA ILE A 30 6.19 5.55 7.07
C ILE A 30 5.71 7.00 6.91
N ALA A 31 5.86 7.57 5.71
CA ALA A 31 5.40 8.93 5.44
C ALA A 31 3.88 9.06 5.60
N MET A 32 3.11 8.07 5.15
CA MET A 32 1.64 8.08 5.24
C MET A 32 1.14 7.91 6.68
N ARG A 33 1.78 7.05 7.49
CA ARG A 33 1.48 6.97 8.93
C ARG A 33 1.68 8.32 9.63
N ALA A 34 2.78 9.02 9.32
CA ALA A 34 3.03 10.36 9.86
C ALA A 34 2.04 11.41 9.30
N ALA A 35 1.63 11.26 8.04
CA ALA A 35 0.63 12.11 7.41
C ALA A 35 -0.74 11.95 8.07
N ALA A 36 -1.15 10.74 8.45
CA ALA A 36 -2.40 10.50 9.17
C ALA A 36 -2.49 11.34 10.46
N SER A 37 -1.41 11.38 11.25
CA SER A 37 -1.37 12.20 12.47
C SER A 37 -1.41 13.71 12.22
N ARG A 38 -1.00 14.16 11.03
CA ARG A 38 -0.91 15.59 10.69
C ARG A 38 -2.13 16.12 9.93
N TYR A 39 -2.72 15.27 9.09
CA TYR A 39 -3.73 15.65 8.10
C TYR A 39 -5.01 14.82 8.20
N GLY A 40 -4.99 13.70 8.92
CA GLY A 40 -6.18 12.89 9.20
C GLY A 40 -7.07 13.51 10.28
N GLY A 41 -8.32 13.05 10.33
CA GLY A 41 -9.30 13.35 11.38
C GLY A 41 -9.23 12.37 12.55
N GLU A 42 -10.13 12.55 13.52
CA GLU A 42 -10.20 11.69 14.72
C GLU A 42 -10.53 10.22 14.39
N GLU A 43 -11.20 9.97 13.27
CA GLU A 43 -11.60 8.64 12.82
C GLU A 43 -10.60 7.99 11.85
N ASP A 44 -9.58 8.72 11.40
CA ASP A 44 -8.58 8.19 10.48
C ASP A 44 -7.60 7.26 11.21
N ASP A 45 -7.46 6.02 10.72
CA ASP A 45 -6.53 5.05 11.26
C ASP A 45 -5.15 5.17 10.56
N PRO A 46 -4.06 5.48 11.28
CA PRO A 46 -2.71 5.51 10.73
C PRO A 46 -2.29 4.19 10.05
N GLU A 47 -2.84 3.04 10.46
CA GLU A 47 -2.54 1.75 9.84
C GLU A 47 -3.12 1.65 8.42
N VAL A 48 -4.35 2.13 8.22
CA VAL A 48 -4.99 2.19 6.88
C VAL A 48 -4.18 3.10 5.95
N TRP A 49 -3.77 4.28 6.45
CA TRP A 49 -2.92 5.19 5.69
C TRP A 49 -1.56 4.56 5.37
N GLY A 50 -0.96 3.85 6.33
CA GLY A 50 0.29 3.13 6.15
C GLY A 50 0.18 2.06 5.05
N ILE A 51 -0.87 1.26 5.07
CA ILE A 51 -1.13 0.21 4.07
C ILE A 51 -1.38 0.81 2.69
N ALA A 52 -2.16 1.89 2.60
CA ALA A 52 -2.36 2.61 1.35
C ALA A 52 -1.02 3.10 0.77
N GLY A 53 -0.15 3.67 1.61
CA GLY A 53 1.21 4.06 1.22
C GLY A 53 2.09 2.88 0.81
N LEU A 54 2.00 1.75 1.52
CA LEU A 54 2.79 0.55 1.23
C LEU A 54 2.44 -0.04 -0.14
N LEU A 55 1.15 -0.05 -0.49
CA LEU A 55 0.61 -0.71 -1.67
C LEU A 55 0.40 0.21 -2.87
N HIS A 56 0.55 1.53 -2.74
CA HIS A 56 0.16 2.48 -3.81
C HIS A 56 0.69 2.13 -5.20
N ASP A 57 1.92 1.60 -5.28
CA ASP A 57 2.61 1.21 -6.52
C ASP A 57 2.87 -0.31 -6.63
N ALA A 58 2.17 -1.15 -5.86
CA ALA A 58 2.50 -2.58 -5.75
C ALA A 58 2.43 -3.35 -7.09
N ASP A 59 1.62 -2.90 -8.06
CA ASP A 59 1.49 -3.49 -9.39
C ASP A 59 2.41 -2.85 -10.46
N TYR A 60 3.15 -1.79 -10.14
CA TYR A 60 3.95 -1.04 -11.10
C TYR A 60 5.11 -1.85 -11.70
N ASP A 61 5.84 -2.63 -10.89
CA ASP A 61 7.05 -3.33 -11.32
C ASP A 61 6.75 -4.38 -12.42
N GLN A 62 5.73 -5.21 -12.20
CA GLN A 62 5.34 -6.26 -13.14
C GLN A 62 4.37 -5.81 -14.23
N TRP A 63 3.49 -4.85 -13.93
CA TRP A 63 2.42 -4.42 -14.84
C TRP A 63 2.35 -2.89 -14.98
N PRO A 64 3.41 -2.22 -15.47
CA PRO A 64 3.48 -0.76 -15.50
C PRO A 64 2.42 -0.11 -16.39
N ASN A 65 1.92 -0.81 -17.42
CA ASN A 65 0.87 -0.31 -18.32
C ASN A 65 -0.55 -0.49 -17.74
N GLU A 66 -0.71 -1.33 -16.73
CA GLU A 66 -2.00 -1.57 -16.07
C GLU A 66 -2.10 -0.81 -14.75
N HIS A 67 -0.97 -0.40 -14.15
CA HIS A 67 -0.91 0.37 -12.91
C HIS A 67 -1.77 1.65 -12.97
N PRO A 68 -2.58 1.95 -11.93
CA PRO A 68 -2.75 1.22 -10.66
C PRO A 68 -3.93 0.23 -10.67
N SER A 69 -4.42 -0.17 -11.85
CA SER A 69 -5.70 -0.88 -11.98
C SER A 69 -5.69 -2.24 -11.31
N ARG A 70 -4.55 -2.95 -11.27
CA ARG A 70 -4.48 -4.28 -10.68
C ARG A 70 -4.49 -4.22 -9.17
N ILE A 71 -3.72 -3.32 -8.56
CA ILE A 71 -3.73 -3.18 -7.10
C ILE A 71 -5.08 -2.67 -6.60
N VAL A 72 -5.69 -1.72 -7.33
CA VAL A 72 -7.03 -1.22 -7.00
C VAL A 72 -8.09 -2.32 -7.14
N ALA A 73 -8.01 -3.16 -8.18
CA ALA A 73 -8.92 -4.29 -8.32
C ALA A 73 -8.76 -5.30 -7.17
N TRP A 74 -7.52 -5.63 -6.81
CA TRP A 74 -7.22 -6.56 -5.72
C TRP A 74 -7.77 -6.09 -4.37
N LEU A 75 -7.68 -4.78 -4.07
CA LEU A 75 -8.26 -4.19 -2.85
C LEU A 75 -9.80 -4.22 -2.88
N ARG A 76 -10.41 -3.83 -4.00
CA ARG A 76 -11.88 -3.84 -4.16
C ARG A 76 -12.50 -5.22 -4.01
N GLU A 77 -11.85 -6.26 -4.52
CA GLU A 77 -12.29 -7.65 -4.35
C GLU A 77 -12.35 -8.10 -2.88
N ARG A 78 -11.67 -7.38 -1.99
CA ARG A 78 -11.60 -7.65 -0.55
C ARG A 78 -12.39 -6.65 0.29
N GLU A 79 -13.10 -5.74 -0.37
CA GLU A 79 -13.86 -4.65 0.29
C GLU A 79 -12.96 -3.69 1.10
N GLU A 80 -11.74 -3.44 0.60
CA GLU A 80 -10.76 -2.49 1.15
C GLU A 80 -10.64 -1.22 0.30
#